data_AF-A0A7C9LZX1-F1
#
_entry.id   AF-A0A7C9LZX1-F1
#
_cell.length_a   1.000
_cell.length_b   1.000
_cell.length_c   1.000
_cell.angle_alpha   90.00
_cell.angle_beta   90.00
_cell.angle_gamma   90.00
#
_symmetry.space_group_name_H-M   'P 1'
#
loop_
_entity.id
_entity.type
_entity.pdbx_description
1 polymer ?
#
loop_
_entity_poly.entity_id
_entity_poly.type
_entity_poly.pdbx_seq_one_letter_code
_entity_poly.pdbx_strand_id
1 'polypeptide(L)'
;MTLPVPGVPAESDEPGGDTYAALLVPASAAPDAVERALRGLGFTGWLAPPTDDWVVALAVPGDGTIAAGRRGVLGAAAALAEALPAAVFALRVRLDRQLVVAAWDGADELGRYSSDPSLEPGADEAVLDEPFGAEHAAAFAAAAGRPDSAAELEEVLAEPLDSESVFESERLARVLGLLGMPGWIVASASLPKQIPTGPDVRGFVRLGAGSTGAPGLVRGWMTGRVRRRTPPPPVLADPPRADDPGIDPWLL
;
A
#
# COMPACT_ATOMS: atom_id res chain seq x y z
N MET A 1 25.31 11.74 24.22
CA MET A 1 23.93 11.33 24.55
C MET A 1 22.99 12.07 23.62
N THR A 2 22.60 11.43 22.54
CA THR A 2 21.65 11.94 21.55
C THR A 2 20.25 11.66 22.05
N LEU A 3 19.46 12.71 22.28
CA LEU A 3 18.05 12.59 22.65
C LEU A 3 17.27 11.98 21.46
N PRO A 4 16.33 11.04 21.70
CA PRO A 4 15.49 10.49 20.65
C PRO A 4 14.58 11.57 20.05
N VAL A 5 14.50 11.61 18.72
CA VAL A 5 13.59 12.49 17.99
C VAL A 5 12.15 12.01 18.21
N PRO A 6 11.25 12.83 18.79
CA PRO A 6 9.86 12.43 19.02
C PRO A 6 9.15 12.11 17.69
N GLY A 7 8.61 10.89 17.56
CA GLY A 7 7.81 10.48 16.40
C GLY A 7 8.51 9.53 15.42
N VAL A 8 9.78 9.20 15.63
CA VAL A 8 10.46 8.08 14.94
C VAL A 8 10.07 6.78 15.66
N PRO A 9 9.58 5.73 14.96
CA PRO A 9 9.36 4.43 15.59
C PRO A 9 10.67 3.92 16.18
N ALA A 10 10.59 3.32 17.37
CA ALA A 10 11.70 2.50 17.86
C ALA A 10 11.83 1.31 16.90
N GLU A 11 13.06 1.04 16.43
CA GLU A 11 13.39 -0.25 15.79
C GLU A 11 12.93 -1.36 16.73
N SER A 12 12.06 -2.24 16.23
CA SER A 12 11.77 -3.50 16.90
C SER A 12 12.96 -4.43 16.68
N ASP A 13 13.60 -4.87 17.76
CA ASP A 13 14.71 -5.83 17.77
C ASP A 13 14.32 -7.27 17.33
N GLU A 14 13.16 -7.47 16.70
CA GLU A 14 12.81 -8.75 16.07
C GLU A 14 13.30 -8.75 14.61
N PRO A 15 13.84 -9.86 14.09
CA PRO A 15 14.24 -9.99 12.69
C PRO A 15 13.01 -10.09 11.76
N GLY A 16 12.10 -9.11 11.86
CA GLY A 16 10.93 -8.96 11.01
C GLY A 16 11.26 -7.99 9.88
N GLY A 17 10.93 -8.37 8.65
CA GLY A 17 11.13 -7.52 7.48
C GLY A 17 10.30 -6.23 7.54
N ASP A 18 10.53 -5.35 6.59
CA ASP A 18 9.92 -4.03 6.57
C ASP A 18 8.39 -4.07 6.35
N THR A 19 7.68 -3.13 6.99
CA THR A 19 6.23 -2.96 6.83
C THR A 19 5.91 -1.53 6.43
N TYR A 20 5.31 -1.36 5.25
CA TYR A 20 4.96 -0.06 4.71
C TYR A 20 3.76 -0.16 3.78
N ALA A 21 3.07 0.97 3.59
CA ALA A 21 2.00 1.06 2.62
C ALA A 21 2.01 2.41 1.93
N ALA A 22 1.53 2.43 0.69
CA ALA A 22 1.49 3.59 -0.16
C ALA A 22 0.14 3.68 -0.88
N LEU A 23 -0.31 4.92 -1.06
CA LEU A 23 -1.34 5.27 -2.03
C LEU A 23 -0.63 5.94 -3.21
N LEU A 24 -0.98 5.56 -4.43
CA LEU A 24 -0.47 6.19 -5.64
C LEU A 24 -1.63 6.72 -6.47
N VAL A 25 -1.51 7.96 -6.91
CA VAL A 25 -2.47 8.64 -7.79
C VAL A 25 -1.71 9.25 -8.95
N PRO A 26 -2.19 9.16 -10.19
CA PRO A 26 -1.60 9.88 -11.31
C PRO A 26 -1.51 11.38 -11.02
N ALA A 27 -0.38 12.01 -11.37
CA ALA A 27 -0.15 13.43 -11.17
C ALA A 27 -1.13 14.31 -11.97
N SER A 28 -1.75 13.74 -13.03
CA SER A 28 -2.86 14.36 -13.78
C SER A 28 -4.08 14.66 -12.90
N ALA A 29 -4.26 13.98 -11.76
CA ALA A 29 -5.32 14.23 -10.79
C ALA A 29 -5.13 15.53 -9.97
N ALA A 30 -4.10 16.32 -10.27
CA ALA A 30 -3.67 17.52 -9.57
C ALA A 30 -3.20 17.27 -8.11
N PRO A 31 -1.91 17.46 -7.79
CA PRO A 31 -1.35 17.19 -6.46
C PRO A 31 -2.09 17.90 -5.30
N ASP A 32 -2.55 19.13 -5.52
CA ASP A 32 -3.33 19.88 -4.53
C ASP A 32 -4.70 19.25 -4.24
N ALA A 33 -5.31 18.59 -5.23
CA ALA A 33 -6.56 17.86 -5.03
C ALA A 33 -6.33 16.58 -4.23
N VAL A 34 -5.24 15.86 -4.51
CA VAL A 34 -4.82 14.70 -3.73
C VAL A 34 -4.57 15.08 -2.27
N GLU A 35 -3.81 16.15 -2.00
CA GLU A 35 -3.58 16.62 -0.62
C GLU A 35 -4.91 16.95 0.08
N ARG A 36 -5.79 17.70 -0.59
CA ARG A 36 -7.09 18.10 -0.03
C ARG A 36 -7.96 16.89 0.31
N ALA A 37 -8.01 15.89 -0.57
CA ALA A 37 -8.76 14.66 -0.34
C ALA A 37 -8.19 13.87 0.84
N LEU A 38 -6.87 13.67 0.90
CA LEU A 38 -6.20 13.00 2.03
C LEU A 38 -6.44 13.73 3.36
N ARG A 39 -6.47 15.06 3.34
CA ARG A 39 -6.81 15.88 4.52
C ARG A 39 -8.26 15.67 4.95
N GLY A 40 -9.20 15.63 4.00
CA GLY A 40 -10.61 15.31 4.25
C GLY A 40 -10.81 13.91 4.86
N LEU A 41 -10.04 12.92 4.42
CA LEU A 41 -10.05 11.56 4.97
C LEU A 41 -9.42 11.47 6.37
N GLY A 42 -8.74 12.51 6.84
CA GLY A 42 -7.98 12.47 8.08
C GLY A 42 -6.79 11.52 7.98
N PHE A 43 -6.11 11.49 6.83
CA PHE A 43 -4.95 10.63 6.58
C PHE A 43 -3.79 10.94 7.54
N THR A 44 -3.06 9.90 7.97
CA THR A 44 -1.80 10.02 8.70
C THR A 44 -0.70 9.34 7.92
N GLY A 45 0.29 10.13 7.50
CA GLY A 45 1.35 9.68 6.61
C GLY A 45 2.18 10.83 6.06
N TRP A 46 2.89 10.56 4.98
CA TRP A 46 3.72 11.54 4.27
C TRP A 46 3.25 11.62 2.83
N LEU A 47 3.08 12.83 2.32
CA LEU A 47 2.81 13.06 0.90
C LEU A 47 4.12 13.47 0.23
N ALA A 48 4.56 12.70 -0.76
CA ALA A 48 5.74 12.99 -1.56
C ALA A 48 5.43 14.07 -2.59
N PRO A 49 6.43 14.84 -3.04
CA PRO A 49 6.27 15.64 -4.25
C PRO A 49 6.02 14.72 -5.46
N PRO A 50 5.33 15.20 -6.51
CA PRO A 50 5.08 14.41 -7.71
C PRO A 50 6.39 13.90 -8.32
N THR A 51 6.45 12.61 -8.63
CA THR A 51 7.63 11.93 -9.19
C THR A 51 7.16 10.90 -10.20
N ASP A 52 7.81 10.81 -11.36
CA ASP A 52 7.48 9.87 -12.45
C ASP A 52 5.99 9.89 -12.85
N ASP A 53 5.36 11.06 -12.89
CA ASP A 53 3.92 11.25 -13.15
C ASP A 53 2.97 10.66 -12.08
N TRP A 54 3.48 10.38 -10.88
CA TRP A 54 2.70 9.91 -9.73
C TRP A 54 2.82 10.83 -8.52
N VAL A 55 1.72 10.92 -7.78
CA VAL A 55 1.66 11.46 -6.42
C VAL A 55 1.60 10.28 -5.46
N VAL A 56 2.57 10.20 -4.55
CA VAL A 56 2.71 9.08 -3.60
C VAL A 56 2.41 9.55 -2.19
N ALA A 57 1.49 8.88 -1.50
CA ALA A 57 1.22 9.10 -0.09
C ALA A 57 1.56 7.85 0.74
N LEU A 58 2.56 7.95 1.60
CA LEU A 58 3.07 6.86 2.43
C LEU A 58 2.35 6.84 3.78
N ALA A 59 1.76 5.71 4.10
CA ALA A 59 0.99 5.49 5.31
C ALA A 59 1.88 5.39 6.57
N VAL A 60 1.39 5.92 7.69
CA VAL A 60 2.01 5.69 9.01
C VAL A 60 0.93 5.41 10.06
N PRO A 61 0.85 4.20 10.65
CA PRO A 61 1.66 2.99 10.35
C PRO A 61 1.33 2.39 8.96
N GLY A 62 2.20 1.52 8.42
CA GLY A 62 2.03 0.92 7.09
C GLY A 62 0.92 -0.12 7.00
N ASP A 63 0.72 -0.93 8.03
CA ASP A 63 -0.25 -2.04 8.05
C ASP A 63 -1.50 -1.78 8.92
N GLY A 64 -1.58 -0.60 9.54
CA GLY A 64 -2.64 -0.25 10.48
C GLY A 64 -3.75 0.62 9.87
N THR A 65 -4.60 1.16 10.75
CA THR A 65 -5.53 2.23 10.36
C THR A 65 -4.73 3.50 9.99
N ILE A 66 -5.04 4.14 8.86
CA ILE A 66 -4.31 5.32 8.38
C ILE A 66 -5.21 6.53 8.14
N ALA A 67 -6.52 6.35 8.17
CA ALA A 67 -7.52 7.40 7.96
C ALA A 67 -8.68 7.28 8.97
N ALA A 68 -9.62 8.23 8.92
CA ALA A 68 -10.81 8.20 9.76
C ALA A 68 -11.70 6.99 9.44
N GLY A 69 -12.50 6.54 10.41
CA GLY A 69 -13.43 5.41 10.22
C GLY A 69 -12.76 4.03 10.16
N ARG A 70 -11.63 3.84 10.85
CA ARG A 70 -10.86 2.58 10.86
C ARG A 70 -10.36 2.12 9.48
N ARG A 71 -10.19 3.06 8.54
CA ARG A 71 -9.70 2.78 7.19
C ARG A 71 -8.20 2.50 7.20
N GLY A 72 -7.82 1.32 6.72
CA GLY A 72 -6.45 1.01 6.27
C GLY A 72 -6.18 1.56 4.88
N VAL A 73 -5.08 1.14 4.25
CA VAL A 73 -4.66 1.67 2.94
C VAL A 73 -5.67 1.38 1.82
N LEU A 74 -6.25 0.19 1.76
CA LEU A 74 -7.26 -0.15 0.74
C LEU A 74 -8.52 0.71 0.86
N GLY A 75 -9.08 0.82 2.06
CA GLY A 75 -10.25 1.67 2.30
C GLY A 75 -9.98 3.16 2.10
N ALA A 76 -8.73 3.60 2.26
CA ALA A 76 -8.32 4.96 1.93
C ALA A 76 -8.18 5.16 0.41
N ALA A 77 -7.67 4.18 -0.34
CA ALA A 77 -7.59 4.22 -1.80
C ALA A 77 -8.98 4.27 -2.44
N ALA A 78 -9.90 3.38 -2.05
CA ALA A 78 -11.28 3.40 -2.54
C ALA A 78 -11.94 4.78 -2.33
N ALA A 79 -11.84 5.33 -1.11
CA ALA A 79 -12.40 6.64 -0.81
C ALA A 79 -11.69 7.80 -1.55
N LEU A 80 -10.43 7.62 -1.92
CA LEU A 80 -9.67 8.60 -2.71
C LEU A 80 -10.06 8.53 -4.19
N ALA A 81 -10.29 7.33 -4.73
CA ALA A 81 -10.78 7.10 -6.09
C ALA A 81 -12.19 7.67 -6.28
N GLU A 82 -13.08 7.53 -5.29
CA GLU A 82 -14.39 8.19 -5.34
C GLU A 82 -14.30 9.72 -5.37
N ALA A 83 -13.25 10.29 -4.78
CA ALA A 83 -13.08 11.73 -4.65
C ALA A 83 -12.32 12.37 -5.82
N LEU A 84 -11.63 11.57 -6.64
CA LEU A 84 -10.73 12.05 -7.70
C LEU A 84 -11.10 11.39 -9.03
N PRO A 85 -11.08 12.13 -10.16
CA PRO A 85 -11.33 11.56 -11.48
C PRO A 85 -10.08 10.85 -12.03
N ALA A 86 -9.53 9.90 -11.28
CA ALA A 86 -8.34 9.14 -11.66
C ALA A 86 -8.28 7.78 -10.94
N ALA A 87 -7.60 6.83 -11.57
CA ALA A 87 -7.29 5.55 -10.93
C ALA A 87 -6.40 5.76 -9.69
N VAL A 88 -6.68 5.03 -8.62
CA VAL A 88 -5.91 5.07 -7.37
C VAL A 88 -5.45 3.66 -7.02
N PHE A 89 -4.16 3.54 -6.75
CA PHE A 89 -3.55 2.29 -6.30
C PHE A 89 -3.30 2.31 -4.80
N ALA A 90 -3.55 1.18 -4.13
CA ALA A 90 -3.05 0.87 -2.80
C ALA A 90 -1.98 -0.21 -2.90
N LEU A 91 -0.86 0.03 -2.23
CA LEU A 91 0.21 -0.95 -2.04
C LEU A 91 0.41 -1.17 -0.54
N ARG A 92 0.63 -2.41 -0.13
CA ARG A 92 1.07 -2.74 1.23
C ARG A 92 2.08 -3.87 1.18
N VAL A 93 3.21 -3.67 1.84
CA VAL A 93 4.16 -4.72 2.19
C VAL A 93 4.08 -4.92 3.69
N ARG A 94 3.91 -6.17 4.13
CA ARG A 94 3.86 -6.53 5.55
C ARG A 94 4.96 -7.51 5.88
N LEU A 95 5.80 -7.12 6.83
CA LEU A 95 6.95 -7.88 7.34
C LEU A 95 7.89 -8.39 6.23
N ASP A 96 7.87 -7.73 5.07
CA ASP A 96 8.53 -8.15 3.83
C ASP A 96 8.18 -9.58 3.36
N ARG A 97 7.01 -10.08 3.79
CA ARG A 97 6.51 -11.45 3.52
C ARG A 97 5.17 -11.50 2.82
N GLN A 98 4.46 -10.37 2.77
CA GLN A 98 3.22 -10.25 2.04
C GLN A 98 3.21 -8.95 1.24
N LEU A 99 2.98 -9.04 -0.06
CA LEU A 99 2.67 -7.94 -0.96
C LEU A 99 1.18 -7.93 -1.27
N VAL A 100 0.58 -6.75 -1.16
CA VAL A 100 -0.79 -6.48 -1.57
C VAL A 100 -0.81 -5.32 -2.54
N VAL A 101 -1.54 -5.50 -3.65
CA VAL A 101 -1.80 -4.48 -4.66
C VAL A 101 -3.30 -4.42 -4.90
N ALA A 102 -3.87 -3.23 -4.92
CA ALA A 102 -5.26 -3.04 -5.28
C ALA A 102 -5.43 -1.73 -6.03
N ALA A 103 -6.43 -1.66 -6.91
CA ALA A 103 -6.71 -0.47 -7.69
C ALA A 103 -8.21 -0.21 -7.81
N TRP A 104 -8.56 1.08 -7.88
CA TRP A 104 -9.92 1.57 -8.09
C TRP A 104 -9.90 2.64 -9.17
N ASP A 105 -10.96 2.72 -9.95
CA ASP A 105 -11.28 3.85 -10.83
C ASP A 105 -12.68 4.37 -10.47
N GLY A 106 -12.74 5.55 -9.85
CA GLY A 106 -13.97 6.05 -9.26
C GLY A 106 -14.50 5.10 -8.16
N ALA A 107 -15.72 4.61 -8.35
CA ALA A 107 -16.36 3.64 -7.45
C ALA A 107 -16.08 2.18 -7.83
N ASP A 108 -15.48 1.94 -8.99
CA ASP A 108 -15.26 0.59 -9.50
C ASP A 108 -13.93 0.05 -8.97
N GLU A 109 -14.00 -1.11 -8.32
CA GLU A 109 -12.81 -1.85 -7.91
C GLU A 109 -12.28 -2.66 -9.11
N LEU A 110 -11.04 -2.40 -9.50
CA LEU A 110 -10.41 -3.06 -10.64
C LEU A 110 -9.87 -4.45 -10.28
N GLY A 111 -9.51 -4.64 -9.01
CA GLY A 111 -9.02 -5.90 -8.47
C GLY A 111 -8.20 -5.74 -7.20
N ARG A 112 -7.97 -6.87 -6.51
CA ARG A 112 -7.06 -6.99 -5.38
C ARG A 112 -6.16 -8.19 -5.59
N TYR A 113 -4.89 -7.99 -5.32
CA TYR A 113 -3.86 -9.01 -5.29
C TYR A 113 -3.32 -9.13 -3.86
N SER A 114 -3.09 -10.36 -3.42
CA SER A 114 -2.36 -10.71 -2.21
C SER A 114 -1.43 -11.87 -2.54
N SER A 115 -0.13 -11.71 -2.33
CA SER A 115 0.86 -12.76 -2.58
C SER A 115 0.76 -13.95 -1.63
N ASP A 116 0.28 -13.71 -0.41
CA ASP A 116 0.06 -14.73 0.62
C ASP A 116 -1.16 -14.32 1.48
N PRO A 117 -2.38 -14.75 1.12
CA PRO A 117 -3.59 -14.47 1.87
C PRO A 117 -3.59 -14.98 3.32
N SER A 118 -2.83 -16.05 3.61
CA SER A 118 -2.74 -16.66 4.94
C SER A 118 -2.11 -15.73 5.99
N LEU A 119 -1.35 -14.72 5.54
CA LEU A 119 -0.74 -13.73 6.42
C LEU A 119 -1.70 -12.59 6.85
N GLU A 120 -2.94 -12.54 6.37
CA GLU A 120 -3.91 -11.53 6.80
C GLU A 120 -4.25 -11.63 8.31
N PRO A 121 -4.52 -10.50 8.99
CA PRO A 121 -5.02 -10.54 10.35
C PRO A 121 -6.36 -11.29 10.42
N GLY A 122 -6.39 -12.41 11.14
CA GLY A 122 -7.59 -13.24 11.32
C GLY A 122 -7.75 -14.36 10.30
N ALA A 123 -6.77 -14.56 9.40
CA ALA A 123 -6.67 -15.80 8.62
C ALA A 123 -6.51 -17.01 9.56
N ASP A 124 -7.10 -18.13 9.14
CA ASP A 124 -6.99 -19.44 9.79
C ASP A 124 -6.17 -20.39 8.91
N GLU A 125 -5.89 -21.60 9.42
CA GLU A 125 -5.07 -22.61 8.71
C GLU A 125 -5.71 -23.10 7.39
N ALA A 126 -6.97 -22.77 7.11
CA ALA A 126 -7.65 -23.16 5.87
C ALA A 126 -7.48 -22.13 4.75
N VAL A 127 -6.98 -20.93 5.04
CA VAL A 127 -6.68 -19.90 4.04
C VAL A 127 -5.43 -20.29 3.26
N LEU A 128 -5.52 -20.19 1.93
CA LEU A 128 -4.42 -20.50 1.03
C LEU A 128 -3.22 -19.56 1.25
N ASP A 129 -2.02 -20.10 1.10
CA ASP A 129 -0.74 -19.39 1.19
C ASP A 129 -0.16 -19.05 -0.20
N GLU A 130 -0.87 -19.39 -1.29
CA GLU A 130 -0.49 -19.04 -2.64
C GLU A 130 -0.98 -17.65 -3.10
N PRO A 131 -0.31 -17.04 -4.10
CA PRO A 131 -0.75 -15.77 -4.67
C PRO A 131 -2.18 -15.82 -5.19
N PHE A 132 -2.96 -14.79 -4.84
CA PHE A 132 -4.36 -14.64 -5.24
C PHE A 132 -4.58 -13.28 -5.91
N GLY A 133 -5.33 -13.25 -7.01
CA GLY A 133 -5.68 -12.04 -7.73
C GLY A 133 -4.69 -11.61 -8.83
N ALA A 134 -3.80 -12.52 -9.25
CA ALA A 134 -2.86 -12.27 -10.35
C ALA A 134 -3.58 -12.01 -11.69
N GLU A 135 -4.79 -12.57 -11.87
CA GLU A 135 -5.66 -12.36 -13.02
C GLU A 135 -6.08 -10.89 -13.23
N HIS A 136 -5.93 -10.05 -12.20
CA HIS A 136 -6.18 -8.61 -12.29
C HIS A 136 -5.02 -7.82 -12.91
N ALA A 137 -3.89 -8.45 -13.25
CA ALA A 137 -2.71 -7.80 -13.82
C ALA A 137 -3.04 -6.91 -15.04
N ALA A 138 -3.90 -7.39 -15.96
CA ALA A 138 -4.31 -6.61 -17.12
C ALA A 138 -5.05 -5.31 -16.73
N ALA A 139 -5.91 -5.37 -15.71
CA ALA A 139 -6.64 -4.21 -15.22
C ALA A 139 -5.70 -3.21 -14.52
N PHE A 140 -4.75 -3.69 -13.72
CA PHE A 140 -3.72 -2.85 -13.09
C PHE A 140 -2.83 -2.17 -14.13
N ALA A 141 -2.35 -2.92 -15.12
CA ALA A 141 -1.51 -2.41 -16.19
C ALA A 141 -2.26 -1.36 -17.03
N ALA A 142 -3.53 -1.59 -17.36
CA ALA A 142 -4.37 -0.63 -18.06
C ALA A 142 -4.59 0.67 -17.25
N ALA A 143 -4.90 0.55 -15.95
CA ALA A 143 -5.08 1.70 -15.06
C ALA A 143 -3.80 2.51 -14.83
N ALA A 144 -2.64 1.87 -14.93
CA ALA A 144 -1.33 2.54 -14.93
C ALA A 144 -0.93 3.12 -16.30
N GLY A 145 -1.74 2.95 -17.34
CA GLY A 145 -1.43 3.41 -18.69
C GLY A 145 -0.37 2.57 -19.41
N ARG A 146 -0.16 1.32 -18.99
CA ARG A 146 0.87 0.40 -19.50
C ARG A 146 0.32 -0.98 -19.86
N PRO A 147 -0.71 -1.07 -20.73
CA PRO A 147 -1.35 -2.35 -21.06
C PRO A 147 -0.39 -3.40 -21.64
N ASP A 148 0.67 -2.97 -22.34
CA ASP A 148 1.68 -3.86 -22.91
C ASP A 148 2.48 -4.64 -21.84
N SER A 149 2.48 -4.19 -20.58
CA SER A 149 3.15 -4.86 -19.46
C SER A 149 2.25 -5.88 -18.75
N ALA A 150 1.01 -6.10 -19.19
CA ALA A 150 0.03 -6.96 -18.51
C ALA A 150 0.50 -8.41 -18.34
N ALA A 151 1.02 -9.03 -19.40
CA ALA A 151 1.45 -10.44 -19.36
C ALA A 151 2.65 -10.64 -18.42
N GLU A 152 3.66 -9.80 -18.53
CA GLU A 152 4.84 -9.85 -17.65
C GLU A 152 4.46 -9.54 -16.18
N LEU A 153 3.48 -8.64 -15.96
CA LEU A 153 2.97 -8.37 -14.62
C LEU A 153 2.23 -9.58 -14.04
N GLU A 154 1.40 -10.27 -14.84
CA GLU A 154 0.72 -11.49 -14.41
C GLU A 154 1.73 -12.57 -14.01
N GLU A 155 2.77 -12.80 -14.82
CA GLU A 155 3.86 -13.74 -14.50
C GLU A 155 4.53 -13.39 -13.16
N VAL A 156 4.87 -12.11 -12.95
CA VAL A 156 5.48 -11.64 -11.69
C VAL A 156 4.52 -11.73 -10.50
N LEU A 157 3.22 -11.57 -10.68
CA LEU A 157 2.24 -11.70 -9.59
C LEU A 157 1.93 -13.18 -9.28
N ALA A 158 1.93 -14.05 -10.28
CA ALA A 158 1.66 -15.47 -10.12
C ALA A 158 2.87 -16.28 -9.61
N GLU A 159 4.10 -15.73 -9.68
CA GLU A 159 5.31 -16.39 -9.19
C GLU A 159 5.16 -16.74 -7.70
N PRO A 160 5.25 -18.02 -7.28
CA PRO A 160 5.23 -18.38 -5.87
C PRO A 160 6.44 -17.77 -5.15
N LEU A 161 6.28 -17.33 -3.91
CA LEU A 161 7.42 -16.88 -3.11
C LEU A 161 8.27 -18.06 -2.66
N ASP A 162 9.58 -17.97 -2.85
CA ASP A 162 10.51 -18.80 -2.10
C ASP A 162 10.67 -18.21 -0.70
N SER A 163 10.07 -18.89 0.29
CA SER A 163 10.07 -18.50 1.70
C SER A 163 11.47 -18.37 2.31
N GLU A 164 12.49 -18.95 1.67
CA GLU A 164 13.88 -18.96 2.14
C GLU A 164 14.77 -17.90 1.47
N SER A 165 14.32 -17.23 0.38
CA SER A 165 15.23 -16.40 -0.42
C SER A 165 14.66 -15.12 -1.05
N VAL A 166 13.33 -14.92 -1.10
CA VAL A 166 12.72 -13.75 -1.77
C VAL A 166 12.05 -12.81 -0.77
N PHE A 167 12.47 -11.55 -0.82
CA PHE A 167 11.87 -10.43 -0.09
C PHE A 167 10.78 -9.78 -0.95
N GLU A 168 9.60 -9.54 -0.39
CA GLU A 168 8.48 -8.94 -1.15
C GLU A 168 8.77 -7.55 -1.68
N SER A 169 9.71 -6.84 -1.05
CA SER A 169 10.22 -5.57 -1.56
C SER A 169 10.88 -5.72 -2.94
N GLU A 170 11.48 -6.87 -3.27
CA GLU A 170 12.01 -7.14 -4.61
C GLU A 170 10.90 -7.37 -5.64
N ARG A 171 9.88 -8.16 -5.30
CA ARG A 171 8.70 -8.34 -6.14
C ARG A 171 8.01 -7.00 -6.38
N LEU A 172 7.84 -6.21 -5.32
CA LEU A 172 7.30 -4.86 -5.43
C LEU A 172 8.13 -3.98 -6.36
N ALA A 173 9.46 -4.02 -6.29
CA ALA A 173 10.31 -3.25 -7.20
C ALA A 173 10.05 -3.62 -8.67
N ARG A 174 9.89 -4.91 -8.98
CA ARG A 174 9.52 -5.39 -10.34
C ARG A 174 8.14 -4.88 -10.74
N VAL A 175 7.13 -5.04 -9.88
CA VAL A 175 5.75 -4.57 -10.11
C VAL A 175 5.72 -3.06 -10.38
N LEU A 176 6.40 -2.26 -9.57
CA LEU A 176 6.50 -0.80 -9.76
C LEU A 176 7.15 -0.45 -11.11
N GLY A 177 8.21 -1.17 -11.50
CA GLY A 177 8.86 -0.99 -12.79
C GLY A 177 7.93 -1.26 -13.98
N LEU A 178 7.16 -2.35 -13.91
CA LEU A 178 6.18 -2.74 -14.94
C LEU A 178 5.02 -1.75 -15.03
N LEU A 179 4.57 -1.21 -13.89
CA LEU A 179 3.51 -0.20 -13.81
C LEU A 179 4.03 1.23 -14.05
N GLY A 180 5.33 1.45 -14.24
CA GLY A 180 5.90 2.78 -14.42
C GLY A 180 5.72 3.68 -13.20
N MET A 181 5.69 3.08 -12.01
CA MET A 181 5.51 3.77 -10.74
C MET A 181 6.88 4.01 -10.05
N PRO A 182 6.98 4.98 -9.13
CA PRO A 182 8.26 5.32 -8.54
C PRO A 182 8.84 4.18 -7.69
N GLY A 183 9.99 3.64 -8.12
CA GLY A 183 10.64 2.49 -7.46
C GLY A 183 11.15 2.78 -6.05
N TRP A 184 11.37 4.06 -5.70
CA TRP A 184 11.89 4.45 -4.38
C TRP A 184 10.95 4.09 -3.22
N ILE A 185 9.69 3.73 -3.49
CA ILE A 185 8.69 3.30 -2.49
C ILE A 185 9.19 2.10 -1.69
N VAL A 186 9.99 1.20 -2.27
CA VAL A 186 10.53 0.04 -1.55
C VAL A 186 11.48 0.44 -0.41
N ALA A 187 12.09 1.62 -0.50
CA ALA A 187 12.95 2.18 0.55
C ALA A 187 12.16 3.02 1.58
N SER A 188 10.83 3.08 1.49
CA SER A 188 10.01 3.97 2.33
C SER A 188 9.99 3.60 3.82
N ALA A 189 10.33 2.35 4.16
CA ALA A 189 10.56 1.93 5.55
C ALA A 189 11.65 2.77 6.26
N SER A 190 12.57 3.37 5.48
CA SER A 190 13.69 4.19 5.98
C SER A 190 13.34 5.67 6.23
N LEU A 191 12.07 6.08 6.07
CA LEU A 191 11.68 7.47 6.35
C LEU A 191 11.75 7.83 7.85
N PRO A 192 12.18 9.06 8.21
CA PRO A 192 12.39 10.24 7.36
C PRO A 192 13.87 10.54 7.06
N LYS A 193 14.78 9.56 7.18
CA LYS A 193 16.22 9.85 7.23
C LYS A 193 16.81 10.13 5.85
N GLN A 194 16.64 9.21 4.90
CA GLN A 194 17.09 9.32 3.51
C GLN A 194 16.30 8.29 2.68
N ILE A 195 15.86 8.66 1.48
CA ILE A 195 15.35 7.72 0.48
C ILE A 195 16.42 7.63 -0.62
N PRO A 196 17.17 6.53 -0.71
CA PRO A 196 18.04 6.27 -1.86
C PRO A 196 17.22 6.39 -3.15
N THR A 197 17.74 7.13 -4.12
CA THR A 197 17.12 7.37 -5.44
C THR A 197 15.71 7.98 -5.44
N GLY A 198 15.24 8.52 -4.30
CA GLY A 198 13.93 9.16 -4.16
C GLY A 198 13.98 10.68 -3.99
N PRO A 199 12.81 11.33 -3.75
CA PRO A 199 12.72 12.77 -3.57
C PRO A 199 13.46 13.26 -2.32
N ASP A 200 13.84 14.53 -2.30
CA ASP A 200 14.37 15.17 -1.10
C ASP A 200 13.34 15.09 0.04
N VAL A 201 13.77 14.62 1.21
CA VAL A 201 12.97 14.54 2.44
C VAL A 201 12.31 15.88 2.81
N ARG A 202 12.91 17.01 2.42
CA ARG A 202 12.34 18.35 2.61
C ARG A 202 11.13 18.64 1.73
N GLY A 203 10.97 17.91 0.62
CA GLY A 203 9.83 18.00 -0.28
C GLY A 203 8.58 17.28 0.22
N PHE A 204 8.69 16.46 1.27
CA PHE A 204 7.56 15.72 1.81
C PHE A 204 6.68 16.60 2.71
N VAL A 205 5.37 16.45 2.56
CA VAL A 205 4.38 17.07 3.45
C VAL A 205 3.93 16.05 4.49
N ARG A 206 4.16 16.35 5.76
CA ARG A 206 3.64 15.53 6.87
C ARG A 206 2.16 15.79 7.10
N LEU A 207 1.35 14.73 7.02
CA LEU A 207 -0.05 14.74 7.43
C LEU A 207 -0.22 13.93 8.71
N GLY A 208 -0.80 14.56 9.74
CA GLY A 208 -1.23 13.91 10.98
C GLY A 208 -2.72 14.09 11.18
N ALA A 209 -3.48 13.02 10.92
CA ALA A 209 -4.93 13.02 10.88
C ALA A 209 -5.53 14.17 10.03
N GLY A 210 -4.97 14.36 8.84
CA GLY A 210 -5.37 15.38 7.87
C GLY A 210 -4.92 16.80 8.18
N SER A 211 -4.10 17.01 9.21
CA SER A 211 -3.54 18.31 9.57
C SER A 211 -2.04 18.36 9.26
N THR A 212 -1.57 19.51 8.77
CA THR A 212 -0.15 19.79 8.51
C THR A 212 0.49 20.59 9.66
N GLY A 213 1.82 20.73 9.64
CA GLY A 213 2.57 21.56 10.59
C GLY A 213 2.52 21.05 12.04
N ALA A 214 2.83 21.93 13.00
CA ALA A 214 2.88 21.57 14.41
C ALA A 214 1.58 20.96 14.98
N PRO A 215 0.37 21.46 14.64
CA PRO A 215 -0.89 20.82 15.04
C PRO A 215 -1.04 19.40 14.48
N GLY A 216 -0.59 19.18 13.24
CA GLY A 216 -0.55 17.87 12.60
C GLY A 216 0.36 16.88 13.35
N LEU A 217 1.53 17.32 13.82
CA LEU A 217 2.43 16.45 14.59
C LEU A 217 1.78 15.94 15.88
N VAL A 218 1.15 16.83 16.65
CA VAL A 218 0.49 16.47 17.92
C VAL A 218 -0.71 15.55 17.67
N ARG A 219 -1.58 15.91 16.72
CA ARG A 219 -2.77 15.12 16.38
C ARG A 219 -2.39 13.77 15.78
N GLY A 220 -1.38 13.74 14.92
CA GLY A 220 -0.81 12.53 14.33
C GLY A 220 -0.24 11.59 15.37
N TRP A 221 0.43 12.12 16.41
CA TRP A 221 0.94 11.31 17.52
C TRP A 221 -0.19 10.66 18.34
N MET A 222 -1.19 11.44 18.75
CA MET A 222 -2.32 10.92 19.53
C MET A 222 -3.13 9.89 18.73
N THR A 223 -3.48 10.22 17.48
CA THR A 223 -4.27 9.34 16.62
C THR A 223 -3.48 8.11 16.20
N GLY A 224 -2.17 8.25 15.92
CA GLY A 224 -1.28 7.14 15.58
C GLY A 224 -1.27 6.06 16.67
N ARG A 225 -1.33 6.43 17.95
CA ARG A 225 -1.38 5.46 19.06
C ARG A 225 -2.64 4.61 19.06
N VAL A 226 -3.79 5.22 18.76
CA VAL A 226 -5.08 4.51 18.65
C VAL A 226 -5.09 3.65 17.38
N ARG A 227 -4.65 4.22 16.26
CA ARG A 227 -4.64 3.59 14.95
C ARG A 227 -3.76 2.35 14.86
N ARG A 228 -2.59 2.36 15.53
CA ARG A 228 -1.72 1.18 15.66
C ARG A 228 -2.38 0.01 16.39
N ARG A 229 -3.33 0.28 17.28
CA ARG A 229 -4.08 -0.75 18.03
C ARG A 229 -5.38 -1.16 17.35
N THR A 230 -5.69 -0.54 16.22
CA THR A 230 -6.95 -0.76 15.52
C THR A 230 -6.65 -1.39 14.18
N PRO A 231 -6.74 -2.73 14.06
CA PRO A 231 -6.51 -3.40 12.79
C PRO A 231 -7.55 -2.89 11.77
N PRO A 232 -7.10 -2.57 10.54
CA PRO A 232 -8.00 -2.30 9.44
C PRO A 232 -8.74 -3.58 9.02
N PRO A 233 -9.81 -3.48 8.21
CA PRO A 233 -10.39 -4.65 7.55
C PRO A 233 -9.32 -5.43 6.77
N PRO A 234 -9.47 -6.77 6.65
CA PRO A 234 -8.56 -7.60 5.86
C PRO A 234 -8.58 -7.18 4.38
N VAL A 235 -7.51 -7.51 3.68
CA VAL A 235 -7.36 -7.20 2.25
C VAL A 235 -8.39 -7.94 1.41
N LEU A 236 -8.58 -9.22 1.70
CA LEU A 236 -9.62 -10.05 1.08
C LEU A 236 -10.73 -10.21 2.10
N ALA A 237 -11.95 -9.79 1.74
CA ALA A 237 -13.12 -9.97 2.60
C ALA A 237 -13.45 -11.47 2.76
N ASP A 238 -13.36 -12.19 1.64
CA ASP A 238 -13.53 -13.63 1.54
C ASP A 238 -12.21 -14.20 0.96
N PRO A 239 -11.24 -14.58 1.81
CA PRO A 239 -9.97 -15.12 1.34
C PRO A 239 -10.15 -16.53 0.75
N PRO A 240 -9.33 -16.90 -0.25
CA PRO A 240 -9.39 -18.22 -0.86
C PRO A 240 -9.05 -19.31 0.17
N ARG A 241 -9.75 -20.45 0.10
CA ARG A 241 -9.64 -21.54 1.07
C ARG A 241 -9.47 -22.89 0.39
N ALA A 242 -8.73 -23.79 1.02
CA ALA A 242 -8.48 -25.15 0.53
C ALA A 242 -9.77 -26.00 0.40
N ASP A 243 -10.78 -25.71 1.24
CA ASP A 243 -12.06 -26.43 1.26
C ASP A 243 -13.13 -25.83 0.34
N ASP A 244 -12.83 -24.72 -0.35
CA ASP A 244 -13.74 -24.16 -1.35
C ASP A 244 -13.44 -24.84 -2.70
N PRO A 245 -14.34 -25.71 -3.19
CA PRO A 245 -14.18 -26.27 -4.52
C PRO A 245 -14.48 -25.14 -5.50
N GLY A 246 -13.48 -24.29 -5.75
CA GLY A 246 -13.45 -23.43 -6.91
C GLY A 246 -13.71 -24.34 -8.10
N ILE A 247 -14.95 -24.30 -8.61
CA ILE A 247 -15.45 -25.22 -9.62
C ILE A 247 -14.44 -25.20 -10.76
N ASP A 248 -13.76 -26.33 -10.95
CA ASP A 248 -12.95 -26.55 -12.13
C ASP A 248 -13.92 -26.54 -13.32
N PRO A 249 -13.89 -25.54 -14.21
CA PRO A 249 -14.84 -25.43 -15.31
C PRO A 249 -14.67 -26.56 -16.35
N TRP A 250 -13.70 -27.45 -16.16
CA TRP A 250 -13.49 -28.67 -16.94
C TRP A 250 -14.14 -29.93 -16.34
N LEU A 251 -14.89 -29.82 -15.25
CA LEU A 251 -15.63 -30.92 -14.61
C LEU A 251 -17.17 -30.86 -14.77
N LEU A 252 -17.70 -30.07 -15.71
CA LEU A 252 -19.12 -30.08 -16.11
C LEU A 252 -19.32 -30.26 -17.62
#